data_AF-A0A9R1GKN8-F1
#
_entry.id   AF-A0A9R1GKN8-F1
#
_cell.length_a   1.000
_cell.length_b   1.000
_cell.length_c   1.000
_cell.angle_alpha   90.00
_cell.angle_beta   90.00
_cell.angle_gamma   90.00
#
_symmetry.space_group_name_H-M   'P 1'
#
loop_
_entity.id
_entity.type
_entity.pdbx_description
1 polymer ?
#
loop_
_entity_poly.entity_id
_entity_poly.type
_entity_poly.pdbx_seq_one_letter_code
_entity_poly.pdbx_strand_id
1 'polypeptide(L)'
;CLFRMGAAAILLSNRRREARRAKYRLVHVVRTHKGADDRAYRCVYEEEDDEGHSGISLSKELMAIAGEALKSNITTMGPLVLPMSEQLLFFFRLVGRKVINNKWKPYIPDFKLAFEHFCIHAGGRAVIDELHKNLELSPRHVEASRMTLHRFGNTSSSSLWYELAYIEAKGRMRKGDRVWQIGFGSGFKCNSAVWK
;
A
#
# COMPACT_ATOMS: atom_id res chain seq x y z
N CYS A 1 6.87 -6.17 -20.86
CA CYS A 1 6.93 -7.19 -19.79
C CYS A 1 7.02 -6.49 -18.43
N LEU A 2 6.04 -6.70 -17.54
CA LEU A 2 5.89 -6.00 -16.25
C LEU A 2 6.68 -6.70 -15.13
N PHE A 3 6.59 -8.02 -15.08
CA PHE A 3 7.11 -8.86 -14.01
C PHE A 3 8.59 -9.20 -14.19
N ARG A 4 9.29 -9.33 -13.06
CA ARG A 4 10.69 -9.78 -12.95
C ARG A 4 10.81 -10.73 -11.77
N MET A 5 11.87 -11.55 -11.77
CA MET A 5 12.16 -12.43 -10.65
C MET A 5 12.80 -11.64 -9.50
N GLY A 6 12.37 -11.92 -8.28
CA GLY A 6 12.96 -11.35 -7.05
C GLY A 6 12.56 -12.15 -5.82
N ALA A 7 13.31 -11.99 -4.74
CA ALA A 7 13.09 -12.70 -3.49
C ALA A 7 13.49 -11.84 -2.30
N ALA A 8 12.77 -12.01 -1.18
CA ALA A 8 13.11 -11.39 0.09
C ALA A 8 12.85 -12.38 1.23
N ALA A 9 13.72 -12.37 2.25
CA ALA A 9 13.57 -13.20 3.44
C ALA A 9 13.53 -12.31 4.69
N ILE A 10 12.55 -12.55 5.56
CA ILE A 10 12.29 -11.73 6.74
C ILE A 10 12.13 -12.67 7.93
N LEU A 11 12.89 -12.39 8.99
CA LEU A 11 12.78 -13.12 10.25
C LEU A 11 11.86 -12.34 11.21
N LEU A 12 10.75 -12.96 11.58
CA LEU A 12 9.80 -12.42 12.55
C LEU A 12 9.86 -13.21 13.86
N SER A 13 9.68 -12.51 14.98
CA SER A 13 9.65 -13.12 16.30
C SER A 13 8.67 -12.39 17.21
N ASN A 14 7.94 -13.16 18.01
CA ASN A 14 7.09 -12.65 19.09
C ASN A 14 7.77 -12.75 20.48
N ARG A 15 9.05 -13.19 20.53
CA ARG A 15 9.78 -13.38 21.78
C ARG A 15 10.21 -12.03 22.36
N ARG A 16 9.72 -11.71 23.57
CA ARG A 16 10.08 -10.46 24.29
C ARG A 16 11.59 -10.26 24.46
N ARG A 17 12.36 -11.34 24.60
CA ARG A 17 13.83 -11.30 24.75
C ARG A 17 14.55 -10.75 23.50
N GLU A 18 13.99 -10.95 22.31
CA GLU A 18 14.56 -10.46 21.05
C GLU A 18 14.14 -9.02 20.71
N ALA A 19 13.19 -8.44 21.46
CA ALA A 19 12.61 -7.14 21.14
C ALA A 19 13.65 -5.99 21.09
N ARG A 20 14.73 -6.08 21.87
CA ARG A 20 15.83 -5.09 21.86
C ARG A 20 16.73 -5.19 20.63
N ARG A 21 16.73 -6.34 19.94
CA ARG A 21 17.53 -6.61 18.74
C ARG A 21 16.73 -6.41 17.44
N ALA A 22 15.41 -6.36 17.54
CA ALA A 22 14.54 -6.18 16.39
C ALA A 22 14.81 -4.84 15.70
N LYS A 23 14.97 -4.88 14.38
CA LYS A 23 15.14 -3.69 13.54
C LYS A 23 13.83 -2.91 13.37
N TYR A 24 12.73 -3.65 13.31
CA TYR A 24 11.37 -3.14 13.18
C TYR A 24 10.42 -3.92 14.08
N ARG A 25 9.35 -3.27 14.49
CA ARG A 25 8.20 -3.85 15.15
C ARG A 25 6.97 -3.70 14.27
N LEU A 26 6.32 -4.81 13.95
CA LEU A 26 5.01 -4.79 13.30
C LEU A 26 3.98 -4.28 14.31
N VAL A 27 3.28 -3.19 13.95
CA VAL A 27 2.31 -2.52 14.82
C VAL A 27 0.89 -2.88 14.41
N HIS A 28 0.58 -2.75 13.12
CA HIS A 28 -0.74 -3.04 12.58
C HIS A 28 -0.65 -3.76 11.24
N VAL A 29 -1.62 -4.64 10.98
CA VAL A 29 -1.86 -5.22 9.66
C VAL A 29 -3.33 -5.02 9.34
N VAL A 30 -3.61 -4.43 8.18
CA VAL A 30 -4.97 -4.19 7.69
C VAL A 30 -5.09 -4.79 6.29
N ARG A 31 -6.06 -5.68 6.11
CA ARG A 31 -6.36 -6.30 4.82
C ARG A 31 -7.80 -5.99 4.43
N THR A 32 -7.98 -5.48 3.22
CA THR A 32 -9.29 -5.41 2.56
C THR A 32 -9.34 -6.41 1.42
N HIS A 33 -10.49 -7.04 1.26
CA HIS A 33 -10.72 -8.08 0.26
C HIS A 33 -12.00 -7.76 -0.52
N LYS A 34 -11.90 -7.74 -1.85
CA LYS A 34 -13.02 -7.42 -2.74
C LYS A 34 -13.51 -8.61 -3.57
N GLY A 35 -13.01 -9.82 -3.34
CA GLY A 35 -13.35 -10.99 -4.17
C GLY A 35 -14.72 -11.60 -4.02
N ALA A 36 -15.64 -10.93 -3.33
CA ALA A 36 -17.07 -11.20 -3.49
C ALA A 36 -17.66 -10.51 -4.73
N ASP A 37 -16.95 -9.53 -5.31
CA ASP A 37 -17.27 -8.91 -6.59
C ASP A 37 -16.52 -9.64 -7.71
N ASP A 38 -17.24 -10.19 -8.68
CA ASP A 38 -16.68 -10.94 -9.81
C ASP A 38 -15.68 -10.12 -10.63
N ARG A 39 -15.93 -8.81 -10.78
CA ARG A 39 -15.02 -7.89 -11.49
C ARG A 39 -13.69 -7.81 -10.75
N ALA A 40 -13.73 -7.71 -9.42
CA ALA A 40 -12.55 -7.70 -8.57
C ALA A 40 -11.85 -9.05 -8.52
N TYR A 41 -12.61 -10.14 -8.49
CA TYR A 41 -12.09 -11.51 -8.47
C TYR A 41 -11.30 -11.85 -9.74
N ARG A 42 -11.87 -11.56 -10.91
CA ARG A 42 -11.25 -11.79 -12.23
C ARG A 42 -10.30 -10.67 -12.66
N CYS A 43 -10.05 -9.69 -11.79
CA CYS A 43 -9.27 -8.50 -12.12
C CYS A 43 -7.79 -8.79 -12.43
N VAL A 44 -7.22 -9.73 -11.67
CA VAL A 44 -5.86 -10.23 -11.83
C VAL A 44 -5.94 -11.74 -11.66
N TYR A 45 -5.74 -12.47 -12.75
CA TYR A 45 -5.93 -13.92 -12.77
C TYR A 45 -4.79 -14.58 -13.53
N GLU A 46 -4.39 -15.77 -13.09
CA GLU A 46 -3.45 -16.62 -13.81
C GLU A 46 -4.25 -17.53 -14.74
N GLU A 47 -4.01 -17.43 -16.03
CA GLU A 47 -4.75 -18.18 -17.05
C GLU A 47 -3.83 -18.52 -18.23
N GLU A 48 -4.26 -19.50 -19.02
CA GLU A 48 -3.59 -19.93 -20.24
C GLU A 48 -4.14 -19.13 -21.43
N ASP A 49 -3.26 -18.68 -22.32
CA ASP A 49 -3.67 -18.05 -23.58
C ASP A 49 -4.09 -19.10 -24.63
N ASP A 50 -4.60 -18.64 -25.78
CA ASP A 50 -5.08 -19.52 -26.85
C ASP A 50 -3.98 -20.41 -27.46
N GLU A 51 -2.70 -20.11 -27.18
CA GLU A 51 -1.53 -20.87 -27.65
C GLU A 51 -1.03 -21.89 -26.60
N GLY A 52 -1.66 -21.96 -25.42
CA GLY A 52 -1.29 -22.88 -24.36
C GLY A 52 -0.24 -22.34 -23.40
N HIS A 53 0.06 -21.04 -23.43
CA HIS A 53 1.05 -20.44 -22.52
C HIS A 53 0.38 -19.85 -21.28
N SER A 54 0.83 -20.31 -20.10
CA SER A 54 0.37 -19.73 -18.83
C SER A 54 0.91 -18.31 -18.63
N GLY A 55 0.03 -17.40 -18.28
CA GLY A 55 0.35 -15.99 -18.05
C GLY A 55 -0.55 -15.34 -17.00
N ILE A 56 -0.35 -14.03 -16.80
CA ILE A 56 -1.18 -13.22 -15.90
C ILE A 56 -2.04 -12.28 -16.73
N SER A 57 -3.35 -12.45 -16.62
CA SER A 57 -4.36 -11.58 -17.18
C SER A 57 -4.64 -10.40 -16.27
N LEU A 58 -4.67 -9.20 -16.84
CA LEU A 58 -4.93 -7.95 -16.13
C LEU A 58 -6.13 -7.25 -16.75
N SER A 59 -7.22 -7.14 -16.00
CA SER A 59 -8.42 -6.44 -16.43
C SER A 59 -8.16 -4.94 -16.63
N LYS A 60 -8.83 -4.33 -17.63
CA LYS A 60 -8.81 -2.87 -17.85
C LYS A 60 -9.39 -2.09 -16.66
N GLU A 61 -10.18 -2.75 -15.82
CA GLU A 61 -10.81 -2.16 -14.63
C GLU A 61 -9.90 -2.16 -13.39
N LEU A 62 -8.68 -2.71 -13.52
CA LEU A 62 -7.71 -2.84 -12.44
C LEU A 62 -7.54 -1.57 -11.63
N MET A 63 -7.41 -0.42 -12.28
CA MET A 63 -7.20 0.83 -11.56
C MET A 63 -8.40 1.29 -10.75
N ALA A 64 -9.62 1.08 -11.26
CA ALA A 64 -10.85 1.44 -10.55
C ALA A 64 -11.03 0.55 -9.30
N ILE A 65 -10.89 -0.76 -9.47
CA ILE A 65 -10.98 -1.74 -8.38
C ILE A 65 -9.88 -1.49 -7.33
N ALA A 66 -8.67 -1.16 -7.77
CA ALA A 66 -7.57 -0.79 -6.89
C ALA A 66 -7.87 0.46 -6.07
N GLY A 67 -8.43 1.50 -6.69
CA GLY A 67 -8.86 2.73 -6.00
C GLY A 67 -9.94 2.46 -4.95
N GLU A 68 -10.92 1.62 -5.25
CA GLU A 68 -11.95 1.23 -4.28
C GLU A 68 -11.38 0.43 -3.10
N ALA A 69 -10.51 -0.54 -3.39
CA ALA A 69 -9.85 -1.35 -2.36
C ALA A 69 -8.94 -0.50 -1.47
N LEU A 70 -8.20 0.44 -2.06
CA LEU A 70 -7.38 1.44 -1.37
C LEU A 70 -8.25 2.30 -0.44
N LYS A 71 -9.34 2.86 -0.96
CA LYS A 71 -10.28 3.69 -0.18
C LYS A 71 -10.82 2.94 1.03
N SER A 72 -11.25 1.69 0.84
CA SER A 72 -11.67 0.83 1.97
C SER A 72 -10.53 0.62 2.96
N ASN A 73 -9.30 0.35 2.48
CA ASN A 73 -8.15 0.07 3.32
C ASN A 73 -7.76 1.27 4.18
N ILE A 74 -7.62 2.47 3.58
CA ILE A 74 -7.25 3.68 4.32
C ILE A 74 -8.34 4.13 5.30
N THR A 75 -9.60 3.85 5.01
CA THR A 75 -10.71 4.13 5.95
C THR A 75 -10.62 3.25 7.19
N THR A 76 -10.25 1.97 7.04
CA THR A 76 -10.03 1.06 8.16
C THR A 76 -8.72 1.36 8.90
N MET A 77 -7.66 1.73 8.18
CA MET A 77 -6.34 2.00 8.75
C MET A 77 -6.27 3.35 9.48
N GLY A 78 -6.97 4.37 8.99
CA GLY A 78 -6.92 5.74 9.50
C GLY A 78 -7.05 5.84 11.03
N PRO A 79 -8.10 5.26 11.66
CA PRO A 79 -8.28 5.30 13.11
C PRO A 79 -7.15 4.64 13.92
N LEU A 80 -6.40 3.71 13.33
CA LEU A 80 -5.33 2.98 14.00
C LEU A 80 -4.01 3.76 14.02
N VAL A 81 -3.80 4.68 13.07
CA VAL A 81 -2.48 5.29 12.81
C VAL A 81 -2.46 6.80 12.88
N LEU A 82 -3.60 7.46 12.60
CA LEU A 82 -3.69 8.90 12.55
C LEU A 82 -3.88 9.51 13.94
N PRO A 83 -3.38 10.74 14.18
CA PRO A 83 -3.69 11.51 15.38
C PRO A 83 -5.19 11.74 15.55
N MET A 84 -5.66 11.87 16.79
CA MET A 84 -7.08 12.12 17.11
C MET A 84 -7.64 13.37 16.41
N SER A 85 -6.83 14.42 16.26
CA SER A 85 -7.22 15.65 15.56
C SER A 85 -7.62 15.39 14.10
N GLU A 86 -6.84 14.56 13.40
CA GLU A 86 -7.12 14.15 12.01
C GLU A 86 -8.36 13.26 11.92
N GLN A 87 -8.53 12.35 12.88
CA GLN A 87 -9.70 11.48 12.92
C GLN A 87 -10.99 12.27 13.11
N LEU A 88 -10.98 13.25 14.02
CA LEU A 88 -12.11 14.16 14.23
C LEU A 88 -12.42 14.97 12.97
N LEU A 89 -11.40 15.56 12.34
CA LEU A 89 -11.57 16.33 11.11
C LEU A 89 -12.19 15.49 9.98
N PHE A 90 -11.68 14.27 9.78
CA PHE A 90 -12.24 13.34 8.80
C PHE A 90 -13.70 12.99 9.12
N PHE A 91 -14.00 12.67 10.38
CA PHE A 91 -15.35 12.34 10.81
C PHE A 91 -16.32 13.51 10.59
N PHE A 92 -15.95 14.73 10.99
CA PHE A 92 -16.77 15.93 10.78
C PHE A 92 -17.03 16.19 9.28
N ARG A 93 -16.01 16.02 8.43
CA ARG A 93 -16.15 16.17 6.97
C ARG A 93 -17.06 15.09 6.38
N LEU A 94 -16.97 13.85 6.88
CA LEU A 94 -17.81 12.74 6.44
C LEU A 94 -19.29 12.97 6.81
N VAL A 95 -19.56 13.36 8.06
CA VAL A 95 -20.91 13.67 8.55
C VAL A 95 -21.48 14.89 7.84
N GLY A 96 -20.70 15.98 7.73
CA GLY A 96 -21.13 17.18 7.03
C GLY A 96 -21.48 16.92 5.57
N ARG A 97 -20.72 16.05 4.88
CA ARG A 97 -21.09 15.64 3.52
C ARG A 97 -22.40 14.86 3.48
N LYS A 98 -22.62 13.93 4.41
CA LYS A 98 -23.82 13.07 4.41
C LYS A 98 -25.10 13.82 4.83
N VAL A 99 -24.99 14.77 5.75
CA VAL A 99 -26.13 15.44 6.40
C VAL A 99 -26.35 16.86 5.91
N ILE A 100 -25.29 17.62 5.62
CA ILE A 100 -25.39 19.06 5.29
C ILE A 100 -25.36 19.26 3.77
N ASN A 101 -24.32 18.77 3.10
CA ASN A 101 -24.17 18.97 1.66
C ASN A 101 -23.35 17.87 0.99
N ASN A 102 -24.03 17.03 0.21
CA ASN A 102 -23.40 15.91 -0.49
C ASN A 102 -22.38 16.35 -1.58
N LYS A 103 -22.37 17.64 -1.96
CA LYS A 103 -21.39 18.22 -2.89
C LYS A 103 -20.04 18.54 -2.24
N TRP A 104 -19.89 18.43 -0.92
CA TRP A 104 -18.60 18.62 -0.28
C TRP A 104 -17.58 17.59 -0.78
N LYS A 105 -16.38 18.07 -1.14
CA LYS A 105 -15.31 17.19 -1.58
C LYS A 105 -14.95 16.20 -0.46
N PRO A 106 -14.77 14.91 -0.78
CA PRO A 106 -14.26 13.96 0.21
C PRO A 106 -12.92 14.43 0.75
N TYR A 107 -12.81 14.46 2.08
CA TYR A 107 -11.55 14.75 2.76
C TYR A 107 -10.70 13.48 2.81
N ILE A 108 -9.45 13.58 2.39
CA ILE A 108 -8.47 12.50 2.48
C ILE A 108 -7.57 12.83 3.68
N PRO A 109 -7.51 11.97 4.71
CA PRO A 109 -6.67 12.23 5.87
C PRO A 109 -5.20 12.34 5.49
N ASP A 110 -4.46 13.20 6.19
CA ASP A 110 -3.03 13.35 5.91
C ASP A 110 -2.21 12.24 6.56
N PHE A 111 -1.97 11.17 5.81
CA PHE A 111 -1.15 10.04 6.25
C PHE A 111 0.33 10.39 6.47
N LYS A 112 0.80 11.56 5.99
CA LYS A 112 2.15 12.05 6.28
C LYS A 112 2.35 12.35 7.78
N LEU A 113 1.26 12.56 8.52
CA LEU A 113 1.30 12.73 9.98
C LEU A 113 1.50 11.40 10.73
N ALA A 114 1.14 10.29 10.11
CA ALA A 114 1.25 8.96 10.67
C ALA A 114 2.54 8.23 10.29
N PHE A 115 3.16 8.58 9.16
CA PHE A 115 4.28 7.85 8.59
C PHE A 115 5.37 8.76 8.03
N GLU A 116 6.60 8.43 8.38
CA GLU A 116 7.81 9.06 7.82
C GLU A 116 8.19 8.42 6.48
N HIS A 117 7.89 7.13 6.31
CA HIS A 117 8.31 6.34 5.14
C HIS A 117 7.13 5.57 4.53
N PHE A 118 7.10 5.54 3.21
CA PHE A 118 6.09 4.85 2.42
C PHE A 118 6.77 3.84 1.49
N CYS A 119 6.31 2.60 1.55
CA CYS A 119 6.67 1.53 0.63
C CYS A 119 5.38 1.16 -0.12
N ILE A 120 5.22 1.71 -1.32
CA ILE A 120 4.07 1.45 -2.19
C ILE A 120 4.48 0.40 -3.20
N HIS A 121 3.83 -0.76 -3.17
CA HIS A 121 4.15 -1.88 -4.04
C HIS A 121 4.32 -1.43 -5.49
N ALA A 122 5.51 -1.70 -6.03
CA ALA A 122 5.89 -1.49 -7.42
C ALA A 122 5.13 -2.39 -8.42
N GLY A 123 3.80 -2.45 -8.34
CA GLY A 123 2.94 -3.19 -9.26
C GLY A 123 3.04 -2.66 -10.69
N GLY A 124 3.24 -1.35 -10.83
CA GLY A 124 3.46 -0.65 -12.09
C GLY A 124 3.50 0.86 -11.86
N ARG A 125 3.94 1.63 -12.85
CA ARG A 125 4.08 3.09 -12.73
C ARG A 125 2.75 3.77 -12.37
N ALA A 126 1.67 3.37 -13.03
CA ALA A 126 0.34 3.93 -12.81
C ALA A 126 -0.14 3.76 -11.36
N VAL A 127 0.16 2.62 -10.72
CA VAL A 127 -0.21 2.36 -9.32
C VAL A 127 0.53 3.33 -8.39
N ILE A 128 1.83 3.52 -8.58
CA ILE A 128 2.62 4.46 -7.76
C ILE A 128 2.12 5.89 -7.96
N ASP A 129 1.87 6.30 -9.21
CA ASP A 129 1.41 7.65 -9.54
C ASP A 129 0.02 7.94 -8.98
N GLU A 130 -0.87 6.94 -8.97
CA GLU A 130 -2.22 7.06 -8.39
C GLU A 130 -2.16 7.23 -6.86
N LEU A 131 -1.32 6.46 -6.15
CA LEU A 131 -1.14 6.66 -4.70
C LEU A 131 -0.43 7.98 -4.38
N HIS A 132 0.56 8.37 -5.18
CA HIS A 132 1.25 9.65 -5.04
C HIS A 132 0.24 10.81 -5.05
N LYS A 133 -0.68 10.79 -6.03
CA LYS A 133 -1.71 11.81 -6.21
C LYS A 133 -2.78 11.74 -5.13
N ASN A 134 -3.36 10.56 -4.88
CA ASN A 134 -4.49 10.43 -3.97
C ASN A 134 -4.12 10.70 -2.51
N LEU A 135 -2.91 10.36 -2.08
CA LEU A 135 -2.43 10.57 -0.72
C LEU A 135 -1.64 11.88 -0.57
N GLU A 136 -1.57 12.69 -1.64
CA GLU A 136 -0.81 13.94 -1.68
C GLU A 136 0.61 13.77 -1.10
N LEU A 137 1.29 12.72 -1.56
CA LEU A 137 2.64 12.40 -1.11
C LEU A 137 3.66 13.33 -1.75
N SER A 138 4.81 13.49 -1.12
CA SER A 138 5.92 14.19 -1.75
C SER A 138 6.66 13.26 -2.72
N PRO A 139 7.40 13.80 -3.71
CA PRO A 139 8.27 12.99 -4.57
C PRO A 139 9.24 12.10 -3.79
N ARG A 140 9.66 12.55 -2.60
CA ARG A 140 10.56 11.81 -1.72
C ARG A 140 9.89 10.57 -1.10
N HIS A 141 8.60 10.62 -0.78
CA HIS A 141 7.87 9.47 -0.23
C HIS A 141 7.72 8.34 -1.24
N VAL A 142 7.58 8.66 -2.53
CA VAL A 142 7.40 7.67 -3.60
C VAL A 142 8.72 7.26 -4.28
N GLU A 143 9.84 7.87 -3.88
CA GLU A 143 11.16 7.64 -4.49
C GLU A 143 11.57 6.16 -4.37
N ALA A 144 11.37 5.54 -3.21
CA ALA A 144 11.76 4.14 -2.99
C ALA A 144 11.02 3.18 -3.93
N SER A 145 9.71 3.34 -4.08
CA SER A 145 8.89 2.58 -5.03
C SER A 145 9.29 2.81 -6.48
N ARG A 146 9.51 4.08 -6.86
CA ARG A 146 9.92 4.42 -8.24
C ARG A 146 11.30 3.87 -8.58
N MET A 147 12.26 3.97 -7.67
CA MET A 147 13.62 3.46 -7.88
C MET A 147 13.65 1.93 -7.89
N THR A 148 12.84 1.29 -7.05
CA THR A 148 12.68 -0.17 -7.06
C THR A 148 12.09 -0.63 -8.39
N LEU A 149 10.99 -0.01 -8.83
CA LEU A 149 10.36 -0.32 -10.12
C LEU A 149 11.32 -0.08 -11.30
N HIS A 150 12.03 1.05 -11.30
CA HIS A 150 12.98 1.42 -12.34
C HIS A 150 14.14 0.41 -12.45
N ARG A 151 14.71 0.01 -11.31
CA ARG A 151 15.90 -0.85 -11.29
C ARG A 151 15.58 -2.34 -11.43
N PHE A 152 14.51 -2.81 -10.81
CA PHE A 152 14.23 -4.23 -10.66
C PHE A 152 12.93 -4.68 -11.34
N GLY A 153 12.10 -3.75 -11.84
CA GLY A 153 10.76 -4.06 -12.34
C GLY A 153 9.80 -4.48 -11.23
N ASN A 154 8.65 -5.05 -11.60
CA ASN A 154 7.71 -5.60 -10.64
C ASN A 154 8.17 -7.00 -10.22
N THR A 155 8.77 -7.12 -9.03
CA THR A 155 9.20 -8.39 -8.45
C THR A 155 8.14 -9.01 -7.53
N SER A 156 6.87 -8.71 -7.79
CA SER A 156 5.70 -9.15 -7.03
C SER A 156 5.83 -8.79 -5.54
N SER A 157 5.49 -9.70 -4.64
CA SER A 157 5.49 -9.48 -3.18
C SER A 157 6.85 -9.02 -2.62
N SER A 158 7.96 -9.32 -3.29
CA SER A 158 9.30 -8.94 -2.81
C SER A 158 9.60 -7.44 -2.96
N SER A 159 8.89 -6.71 -3.83
CA SER A 159 9.20 -5.31 -4.13
C SER A 159 9.12 -4.40 -2.91
N LEU A 160 8.14 -4.61 -2.03
CA LEU A 160 7.98 -3.83 -0.79
C LEU A 160 9.20 -3.92 0.14
N TRP A 161 9.95 -5.02 0.09
CA TRP A 161 11.15 -5.20 0.88
C TRP A 161 12.36 -4.55 0.24
N TYR A 162 12.40 -4.46 -1.09
CA TYR A 162 13.43 -3.74 -1.82
C TYR A 162 13.28 -2.23 -1.60
N GLU A 163 12.04 -1.76 -1.53
CA GLU A 163 11.70 -0.38 -1.18
C GLU A 163 12.18 -0.04 0.24
N LEU A 164 11.90 -0.91 1.21
CA LEU A 164 12.37 -0.73 2.58
C LEU A 164 13.90 -0.73 2.66
N ALA A 165 14.56 -1.69 1.99
CA ALA A 165 16.01 -1.77 1.92
C ALA A 165 16.63 -0.54 1.21
N TYR A 166 15.96 0.03 0.21
CA TYR A 166 16.40 1.26 -0.45
C TYR A 166 16.42 2.43 0.54
N ILE A 167 15.38 2.59 1.35
CA ILE A 167 15.29 3.66 2.36
C ILE A 167 16.40 3.52 3.40
N GLU A 168 16.67 2.29 3.85
CA GLU A 168 17.78 1.97 4.76
C GLU A 168 19.15 2.28 4.13
N ALA A 169 19.40 1.82 2.91
CA ALA A 169 20.67 2.02 2.21
C ALA A 169 20.95 3.49 1.91
N LYS A 170 19.91 4.32 1.78
CA LYS A 170 20.05 5.78 1.68
C LYS A 170 20.30 6.48 3.02
N GLY A 171 20.40 5.75 4.14
CA GLY A 171 20.63 6.29 5.47
C GLY A 171 19.47 7.16 5.98
N ARG A 172 18.26 6.97 5.46
CA ARG A 172 17.11 7.81 5.77
C ARG A 172 16.27 7.27 6.92
N MET A 173 16.34 5.96 7.18
CA MET A 173 15.63 5.31 8.28
C MET A 173 16.26 5.68 9.62
N ARG A 174 15.43 6.14 10.57
CA ARG A 174 15.85 6.44 11.94
C ARG A 174 15.04 5.62 12.95
N LYS A 175 15.62 5.43 14.13
CA LYS A 175 14.95 4.72 15.23
C LYS A 175 13.68 5.48 15.63
N GLY A 176 12.54 4.78 15.58
CA GLY A 176 11.24 5.34 15.96
C GLY A 176 10.42 5.87 14.78
N ASP A 177 11.01 5.95 13.59
CA ASP A 177 10.28 6.23 12.35
C ASP A 177 9.24 5.15 12.08
N ARG A 178 8.12 5.53 11.50
CA ARG A 178 7.03 4.63 11.12
C ARG A 178 7.03 4.44 9.62
N VAL A 179 6.86 3.20 9.21
CA VAL A 179 6.82 2.80 7.81
C VAL A 179 5.46 2.22 7.49
N TRP A 180 4.87 2.69 6.41
CA TRP A 180 3.70 2.06 5.82
C TRP A 180 4.08 1.29 4.56
N GLN A 181 3.94 -0.02 4.61
CA GLN A 181 3.94 -0.88 3.43
C GLN A 181 2.51 -1.06 2.93
N ILE A 182 2.24 -0.74 1.67
CA ILE A 182 0.95 -0.96 1.01
C ILE A 182 1.13 -1.76 -0.28
N GLY A 183 0.40 -2.87 -0.38
CA GLY A 183 0.45 -3.77 -1.53
C GLY A 183 -0.93 -4.16 -2.05
N PHE A 184 -0.98 -4.44 -3.35
CA PHE A 184 -2.17 -4.89 -4.06
C PHE A 184 -1.95 -6.30 -4.61
N GLY A 185 -3.00 -7.11 -4.69
CA GLY A 185 -2.91 -8.47 -5.23
C GLY A 185 -4.24 -9.03 -5.69
N SER A 186 -4.21 -10.21 -6.32
CA SER A 186 -5.40 -10.88 -6.85
C SER A 186 -6.45 -11.15 -5.77
N GLY A 187 -7.72 -11.09 -6.18
CA GLY A 187 -8.86 -11.18 -5.28
C GLY A 187 -9.95 -10.14 -5.54
N PHE A 188 -9.75 -8.84 -5.69
CA PHE A 188 -8.61 -7.97 -5.46
C PHE A 188 -8.41 -7.68 -3.97
N LYS A 189 -7.16 -7.57 -3.53
CA LYS A 189 -6.77 -7.32 -2.13
C LYS A 189 -5.94 -6.05 -2.04
N CYS A 190 -6.17 -5.26 -0.99
CA CYS A 190 -5.26 -4.20 -0.57
C CYS A 190 -4.80 -4.50 0.86
N ASN A 191 -3.48 -4.65 1.03
CA ASN A 191 -2.85 -5.01 2.30
C ASN A 191 -1.97 -3.85 2.76
N SER A 192 -2.10 -3.50 4.03
CA SER A 192 -1.28 -2.52 4.71
C SER A 192 -0.57 -3.18 5.89
N ALA A 193 0.74 -2.97 5.99
CA ALA A 193 1.54 -3.32 7.15
C ALA A 193 2.22 -2.06 7.69
N VAL A 194 2.06 -1.82 8.98
CA VAL A 194 2.63 -0.67 9.68
C VAL A 194 3.77 -1.14 10.57
N TRP A 195 4.94 -0.56 10.35
CA TRP A 195 6.16 -0.85 11.08
C TRP A 195 6.63 0.37 11.86
N LYS A 196 7.38 0.14 12.94
CA LYS A 196 8.06 1.17 13.74
C LYS A 196 9.43 0.68 14.20
#